data_AF-S4PUZ9-F1
#
_entry.id   AF-S4PUZ9-F1
#
_cell.length_a   1.000
_cell.length_b   1.000
_cell.length_c   1.000
_cell.angle_alpha   90.00
_cell.angle_beta   90.00
_cell.angle_gamma   90.00
#
_symmetry.space_group_name_H-M   'P 1'
#
loop_
_entity.id
_entity.type
_entity.pdbx_description
1 polymer ?
#
loop_
_entity_poly.entity_id
_entity_poly.type
_entity_poly.pdbx_seq_one_letter_code
_entity_poly.pdbx_strand_id
1 'polypeptide(L)' 'MTVWRKLENEDCYAVAVYNFNSSKPFHLPLAVGELVHLERETELWYWGSSIRRDASGAFPKAYVTIRDCNVYRCG' A
#
# COMPACT_ATOMS: atom_id res chain seq x y z
N MET A 1 -0.94 -19.83 8.87
CA MET A 1 -1.74 -19.24 7.77
C MET A 1 -1.66 -17.74 7.90
N THR A 2 -1.32 -17.01 6.85
CA THR A 2 -1.29 -15.53 6.87
C THR A 2 -2.72 -15.01 6.79
N VAL A 3 -3.18 -14.28 7.81
CA VAL A 3 -4.53 -13.71 7.85
C VAL A 3 -4.47 -12.27 7.35
N TRP A 4 -5.17 -11.99 6.26
CA TRP A 4 -5.36 -10.64 5.75
C TRP A 4 -6.49 -9.94 6.51
N ARG A 5 -6.17 -8.84 7.18
CA ARG A 5 -7.13 -7.96 7.85
C ARG A 5 -7.45 -6.78 6.95
N LYS A 6 -8.71 -6.39 6.86
CA LYS A 6 -9.06 -5.11 6.21
C LYS A 6 -8.59 -3.96 7.08
N LEU A 7 -8.08 -2.90 6.46
CA LEU A 7 -7.79 -1.67 7.17
C LEU A 7 -9.11 -0.99 7.54
N GLU A 8 -9.21 -0.48 8.77
CA GLU A 8 -10.42 0.21 9.26
C GLU A 8 -10.66 1.54 8.52
N ASN A 9 -9.60 2.12 7.96
CA ASN A 9 -9.65 3.38 7.23
C ASN A 9 -9.62 3.07 5.73
N GLU A 10 -10.75 3.23 5.05
CA GLU A 10 -10.87 3.07 3.60
C GLU A 10 -10.03 4.08 2.80
N ASP A 11 -9.61 5.20 3.41
CA ASP A 11 -8.78 6.25 2.80
C ASP A 11 -7.31 6.21 3.29
N CYS A 12 -6.79 5.02 3.65
CA CYS A 12 -5.40 4.86 4.02
C CYS A 12 -4.49 4.78 2.79
N TYR A 13 -3.60 5.76 2.63
CA TYR A 13 -2.58 5.77 1.59
C TYR A 13 -1.19 5.56 2.18
N ALA A 14 -0.29 4.99 1.39
CA ALA A 14 1.11 4.92 1.72
C ALA A 14 1.97 5.37 0.56
N VAL A 15 3.14 5.89 0.90
CA VAL A 15 4.16 6.28 -0.07
C VAL A 15 5.32 5.29 0.04
N ALA A 16 5.73 4.73 -1.09
CA ALA A 16 6.90 3.89 -1.16
C ALA A 16 8.17 4.70 -0.87
N VAL A 17 8.92 4.28 0.14
CA VAL A 17 10.21 4.89 0.51
C VAL A 17 11.41 4.10 -0.04
N TYR A 18 11.16 2.88 -0.52
CA TYR A 18 12.13 2.03 -1.20
C TYR A 18 11.56 1.46 -2.50
N ASN A 19 12.44 1.19 -3.47
CA ASN A 19 12.08 0.47 -4.68
C ASN A 19 11.88 -1.01 -4.36
N PHE A 20 10.68 -1.51 -4.59
CA PHE A 20 10.37 -2.92 -4.47
C PHE A 20 10.18 -3.49 -5.87
N ASN A 21 11.16 -4.26 -6.35
CA ASN A 21 11.10 -4.89 -7.66
C ASN A 21 10.87 -6.39 -7.48
N SER A 22 9.64 -6.84 -7.70
CA SER A 22 9.28 -8.24 -7.56
C SER A 22 8.56 -8.73 -8.81
N SER A 23 9.00 -9.86 -9.34
CA SER A 23 8.41 -10.51 -10.52
C SER A 23 7.33 -11.54 -10.17
N LYS A 24 6.90 -11.60 -8.91
CA LYS A 24 5.87 -12.54 -8.47
C LYS A 24 4.47 -12.02 -8.83
N PRO A 25 3.56 -12.88 -9.28
CA PRO A 25 2.23 -12.47 -9.77
C PRO A 25 1.35 -11.80 -8.70
N PHE A 26 1.61 -12.03 -7.42
CA PHE A 26 0.86 -11.43 -6.32
C PHE A 26 1.57 -10.23 -5.68
N HIS A 27 2.75 -9.87 -6.17
CA HIS A 27 3.53 -8.77 -5.61
C HIS A 27 3.37 -7.54 -6.50
N LEU A 28 3.06 -6.41 -5.89
CA LEU A 28 2.98 -5.14 -6.59
C LEU A 28 4.35 -4.49 -6.54
N PRO A 29 5.06 -4.32 -7.67
CA PRO A 29 6.30 -3.57 -7.67
C PRO A 29 6.01 -2.12 -7.27
N LEU A 30 6.89 -1.53 -6.47
CA LEU A 30 6.80 -0.15 -5.99
C LEU A 30 8.04 0.63 -6.40
N ALA A 31 7.85 1.90 -6.76
CA ALA A 31 8.94 2.85 -6.98
C ALA A 31 8.95 3.89 -5.86
N VAL A 32 10.13 4.36 -5.44
CA VAL A 32 10.23 5.42 -4.43
C VAL A 32 9.40 6.64 -4.85
N GLY A 33 8.60 7.16 -3.93
CA GLY A 33 7.68 8.28 -4.16
C GLY A 33 6.34 7.87 -4.77
N GLU A 34 6.11 6.59 -5.07
CA GLU A 34 4.83 6.11 -5.59
C GLU A 34 3.79 6.03 -4.47
N LEU A 35 2.61 6.59 -4.73
CA LEU A 35 1.46 6.53 -3.85
C LEU A 35 0.67 5.25 -4.13
N VAL A 36 0.37 4.50 -3.07
CA VAL A 36 -0.44 3.30 -3.11
C VAL A 36 -1.59 3.40 -2.12
N HIS A 37 -2.74 2.91 -2.56
CA HIS A 37 -3.92 2.80 -1.72
C HIS A 37 -3.88 1.48 -0.95
N LEU A 38 -4.06 1.52 0.36
CA LEU A 38 -3.99 0.35 1.21
C LEU A 38 -5.38 -0.22 1.44
N GLU A 39 -5.60 -1.49 1.07
CA GLU A 39 -6.88 -2.17 1.25
C GLU A 39 -6.84 -3.16 2.43
N ARG A 40 -5.73 -3.89 2.56
CA ARG A 40 -5.57 -4.93 3.58
C ARG A 40 -4.16 -4.94 4.15
N GLU A 41 -4.02 -5.55 5.31
CA GLU A 41 -2.73 -5.76 5.95
C GLU A 41 -2.61 -7.13 6.60
N THR A 42 -1.36 -7.55 6.75
CA THR A 42 -0.93 -8.66 7.60
C THR A 42 0.07 -8.13 8.62
N GLU A 43 0.78 -9.01 9.33
CA GLU A 43 1.84 -8.58 10.25
C GLU A 43 2.99 -7.84 9.53
N LEU A 44 3.40 -8.31 8.36
CA LEU A 44 4.61 -7.81 7.66
C LEU A 44 4.34 -7.25 6.25
N TRP A 45 3.15 -7.45 5.71
CA TRP A 45 2.78 -7.05 4.35
C TRP A 45 1.51 -6.20 4.33
N TYR A 46 1.47 -5.24 3.42
CA TYR A 46 0.26 -4.58 2.97
C TYR A 46 -0.21 -5.18 1.65
N TRP A 47 -1.52 -5.13 1.43
CA TRP A 47 -2.15 -5.32 0.14
C TRP A 47 -2.74 -4.00 -0.27
N GLY A 48 -2.40 -3.58 -1.47
CA GLY A 48 -2.89 -2.32 -1.98
C GLY A 48 -2.92 -2.29 -3.49
N SER A 49 -3.44 -1.18 -4.00
CA SER A 49 -3.51 -0.88 -5.42
C SER A 49 -2.70 0.37 -5.73
N SER A 50 -1.92 0.31 -6.81
CA SER A 50 -1.21 1.46 -7.33
C SER A 50 -2.09 2.14 -8.37
N ILE A 51 -2.52 3.36 -8.08
CA ILE A 51 -3.33 4.19 -9.00
C ILE A 51 -2.54 4.45 -10.29
N ARG A 52 -1.21 4.55 -10.19
CA ARG A 52 -0.33 4.80 -11.33
C ARG A 52 -0.24 3.59 -12.28
N ARG A 53 -0.27 2.38 -11.75
CA ARG A 53 -0.06 1.13 -12.52
C ARG A 53 -1.34 0.36 -12.82
N ASP A 54 -2.49 0.81 -12.30
CA ASP A 54 -3.76 0.09 -12.35
C ASP A 54 -3.60 -1.39 -11.93
N ALA A 55 -2.78 -1.61 -10.90
CA ALA A 55 -2.36 -2.94 -10.49
C ALA A 55 -2.44 -3.07 -8.97
N SER A 56 -2.87 -4.24 -8.51
CA SER A 56 -3.00 -4.56 -7.09
C SER A 56 -2.08 -5.70 -6.70
N GLY A 57 -1.58 -5.66 -5.47
CA GLY A 57 -0.76 -6.73 -4.94
C GLY A 57 -0.17 -6.45 -3.57
N ALA A 58 0.63 -7.39 -3.11
CA ALA A 58 1.30 -7.35 -1.83
C ALA A 58 2.66 -6.64 -1.90
N PHE A 59 2.96 -5.85 -0.88
CA PHE A 59 4.26 -5.24 -0.68
C PHE A 59 4.62 -5.16 0.81
N PRO A 60 5.93 -5.16 1.16
CA PRO A 60 6.35 -5.17 2.55
C PRO A 60 6.06 -3.84 3.24
N LYS A 61 5.58 -3.89 4.49
CA LYS A 61 5.30 -2.67 5.28
C LYS A 61 6.54 -1.80 5.47
N ALA A 62 7.70 -2.41 5.65
CA ALA A 62 8.97 -1.70 5.85
C ALA A 62 9.39 -0.84 4.64
N TYR A 63 8.81 -1.06 3.47
CA TYR A 63 9.18 -0.36 2.23
C TYR A 63 8.26 0.82 1.94
N VAL A 64 7.22 1.00 2.75
CA VAL A 64 6.23 2.06 2.59
C VAL A 64 6.03 2.81 3.90
N THR A 65 5.68 4.08 3.80
CA THR A 65 5.30 4.91 4.94
C THR A 65 3.84 5.30 4.77
N ILE A 66 3.01 4.94 5.75
CA ILE A 66 1.60 5.36 5.78
C ILE A 66 1.56 6.89 5.84
N ARG A 67 0.78 7.49 4.95
CA ARG A 67 0.43 8.89 4.99
C ARG A 67 -1.02 8.97 5.40
N ASP A 68 -1.23 9.52 6.58
CA ASP A 68 -2.56 9.93 7.00
C ASP A 68 -3.03 11.05 6.05
N CYS A 69 -3.94 10.70 5.15
CA CYS A 69 -4.64 11.68 4.36
C CYS A 69 -5.72 12.29 5.26
N ASN A 70 -5.32 13.14 6.20
CA ASN A 70 -6.26 14.03 6.86
C ASN A 70 -6.71 15.05 5.81
N VAL A 71 -7.68 14.66 4.98
CA VAL A 71 -8.40 15.58 4.13
C VAL A 71 -9.19 16.44 5.10
N TYR A 72 -8.59 17.54 5.56
CA TYR A 72 -9.31 18.63 6.18
C TYR A 72 -10.33 19.10 5.15
N ARG A 73 -11.52 18.51 5.17
CA ARG A 73 -12.69 19.06 4.49
C ARG A 73 -12.99 20.36 5.19
N CYS A 74 -12.40 21.46 4.72
CA CYS A 74 -12.89 22.79 5.02
C CYS A 74 -14.32 22.86 4.47
N GLY A 75 -15.28 22.80 5.38
CA GLY A 75 -16.70 23.04 5.10
C GLY A 75 -16.98 24.49 4.77
#